data_AF-A0A7J8YIK7-F1
#
_entry.id   AF-A0A7J8YIK7-F1
#
_cell.length_a   1.000
_cell.length_b   1.000
_cell.length_c   1.000
_cell.angle_alpha   90.00
_cell.angle_beta   90.00
_cell.angle_gamma   90.00
#
_symmetry.space_group_name_H-M   'P 1'
#
loop_
_entity.id
_entity.type
_entity.pdbx_description
1 polymer ?
#
loop_
_entity_poly.entity_id
_entity_poly.type
_entity_poly.pdbx_seq_one_letter_code
_entity_poly.pdbx_strand_id
1 'polypeptide(L)' 'SYLEGCNFLTATVSTPVNSLAHSLLFLWGLEAQGDFTRWCHLGGLWTFVALHGTFELIGFMLRQFELA' A
#
# COMPACT_ATOMS: atom_id res chain seq x y z
N SER A 1 -10.60 -0.86 -10.65
CA SER A 1 -10.30 -2.28 -10.35
C SER A 1 -10.89 -3.20 -11.42
N TYR A 2 -10.54 -4.49 -11.48
CA TYR A 2 -11.22 -5.43 -12.40
C TYR A 2 -12.73 -5.53 -12.12
N LEU A 3 -13.14 -5.38 -10.85
CA LEU A 3 -14.56 -5.35 -10.45
C LEU A 3 -15.31 -4.14 -11.05
N GLU A 4 -14.60 -3.04 -11.29
CA GLU A 4 -15.13 -1.83 -11.93
C GLU A 4 -14.92 -1.83 -13.46
N GLY A 5 -14.53 -2.97 -14.05
CA GLY A 5 -14.33 -3.10 -15.49
C GLY A 5 -12.98 -2.62 -16.02
N CYS A 6 -12.00 -2.32 -15.16
CA CYS A 6 -10.62 -2.09 -15.61
C CYS A 6 -10.01 -3.38 -16.17
N ASN A 7 -9.00 -3.23 -17.03
CA ASN A 7 -8.21 -4.35 -17.55
C ASN A 7 -6.79 -4.33 -16.96
N PHE A 8 -5.92 -5.25 -17.40
CA PHE A 8 -4.54 -5.35 -16.91
C PHE A 8 -3.73 -4.05 -17.10
N LEU A 9 -4.00 -3.29 -18.16
CA LEU A 9 -3.27 -2.07 -18.48
C LEU A 9 -3.76 -0.87 -17.65
N THR A 10 -4.96 -0.94 -17.09
CA THR A 10 -5.61 0.21 -16.41
C THR A 10 -5.91 -0.02 -14.94
N ALA A 11 -5.86 -1.27 -14.46
CA ALA A 11 -5.98 -1.56 -13.04
C ALA A 11 -4.78 -0.98 -12.27
N THR A 12 -5.06 -0.28 -11.17
CA THR A 12 -4.02 0.36 -10.37
C THR A 12 -4.43 0.40 -8.89
N VAL A 13 -3.42 0.43 -8.01
CA VAL A 13 -3.57 0.88 -6.63
C VAL A 13 -3.11 2.33 -6.62
N SER A 14 -4.06 3.26 -6.68
CA SER A 14 -3.78 4.70 -6.78
C SER A 14 -3.24 5.27 -5.46
N THR A 15 -2.45 6.34 -5.55
CA THR A 15 -1.98 7.11 -4.39
C THR A 15 -3.14 7.65 -3.55
N PRO A 16 -2.94 7.86 -2.24
CA PRO A 16 -3.93 8.51 -1.38
C PRO A 16 -4.28 9.92 -1.87
N VAL A 17 -5.40 10.45 -1.38
CA VAL A 17 -5.82 11.83 -1.67
C VAL A 17 -4.77 12.81 -1.15
N ASN A 18 -4.51 13.89 -1.90
CA ASN A 18 -3.50 14.91 -1.57
C ASN A 18 -3.64 15.50 -0.14
N SER A 19 -4.87 15.55 0.41
CA SER A 19 -5.12 15.99 1.79
C SER A 19 -4.48 15.12 2.86
N LEU A 20 -4.15 13.87 2.53
CA LEU A 20 -3.47 12.93 3.42
C LEU A 20 -1.94 13.13 3.42
N ALA A 21 -1.41 13.96 2.52
CA ALA A 21 0.00 14.32 2.42
C ALA A 21 0.95 13.12 2.58
N HIS A 22 1.79 13.11 3.62
CA HIS A 22 2.75 12.05 3.93
C HIS A 22 2.28 11.15 5.07
N SER A 23 0.97 11.06 5.33
CA SER A 23 0.43 10.15 6.34
C SER A 23 0.78 8.71 5.98
N LEU A 24 1.33 7.97 6.96
CA LEU A 24 1.62 6.54 6.79
C LEU A 24 0.34 5.72 6.57
N LEU A 25 -0.81 6.26 6.99
CA LEU A 25 -2.13 5.69 6.73
C LEU A 25 -2.22 4.24 7.24
N PHE A 26 -1.79 3.99 8.48
CA PHE A 26 -1.97 2.67 9.11
C PHE A 26 -3.45 2.36 9.31
N LEU A 27 -3.84 1.09 9.18
CA LEU A 27 -5.22 0.64 9.37
C LEU A 27 -5.76 1.00 10.77
N TRP A 28 -4.92 0.85 11.80
CA TRP A 28 -5.23 1.25 13.18
C TRP A 28 -4.94 2.72 13.49
N GLY A 29 -4.55 3.52 12.49
CA GLY A 29 -4.31 4.95 12.64
C GLY A 29 -5.61 5.75 12.75
N LEU A 30 -5.52 7.03 13.11
CA LEU A 30 -6.69 7.91 13.31
C LEU A 30 -7.55 8.09 12.04
N GLU A 31 -6.94 7.93 10.85
CA GLU A 31 -7.59 8.08 9.56
C GLU A 31 -8.62 6.97 9.28
N ALA A 32 -8.30 5.73 9.66
CA ALA A 32 -9.13 4.55 9.39
C ALA A 32 -9.77 3.96 10.65
N GLN A 33 -9.17 4.17 11.83
CA GLN A 33 -9.67 3.72 13.14
C GLN A 33 -10.00 2.22 13.20
N GLY A 34 -9.25 1.41 12.45
CA GLY A 34 -9.46 -0.03 12.33
C GLY A 34 -10.52 -0.44 11.30
N ASP A 35 -11.23 0.50 10.67
CA ASP A 35 -12.18 0.20 9.59
C ASP A 35 -11.43 -0.05 8.28
N PHE A 36 -11.41 -1.32 7.86
CA PHE A 36 -10.76 -1.78 6.64
C PHE A 36 -11.39 -1.19 5.37
N THR A 37 -12.71 -1.05 5.31
CA THR A 37 -13.39 -0.53 4.12
C THR A 37 -13.07 0.94 3.93
N ARG A 38 -13.12 1.71 5.03
CA ARG A 38 -12.69 3.11 5.02
C ARG A 38 -11.22 3.25 4.64
N TRP A 39 -10.36 2.39 5.18
CA TRP A 39 -8.93 2.37 4.88
C TRP A 39 -8.64 2.14 3.39
N CYS A 40 -9.34 1.20 2.74
CA CYS A 40 -9.24 0.99 1.30
C CYS A 40 -9.68 2.22 0.50
N HIS A 41 -10.79 2.86 0.87
CA HIS A 41 -11.27 4.07 0.20
C HIS A 41 -10.33 5.27 0.35
N LEU A 42 -9.62 5.38 1.47
CA LEU A 42 -8.63 6.44 1.70
C LEU A 42 -7.31 6.23 0.93
N GLY A 43 -7.15 5.09 0.25
CA GLY A 43 -5.92 4.74 -0.45
C GLY A 43 -4.86 4.08 0.43
N GLY A 44 -5.24 3.52 1.58
CA GLY A 44 -4.32 2.86 2.51
C GLY A 44 -3.54 1.68 1.92
N LEU A 45 -4.08 1.03 0.88
CA LEU A 45 -3.37 -0.01 0.14
C LEU A 45 -2.08 0.50 -0.52
N TRP A 46 -2.02 1.78 -0.91
CA TRP A 46 -0.84 2.34 -1.54
C TRP A 46 0.34 2.41 -0.58
N THR A 47 0.14 2.99 0.62
CA THR A 47 1.21 3.06 1.64
C THR A 47 1.57 1.67 2.14
N PHE A 48 0.59 0.77 2.26
CA PHE A 48 0.82 -0.62 2.63
C PHE A 48 1.77 -1.32 1.67
N VAL A 49 1.49 -1.30 0.36
CA VAL A 49 2.33 -1.96 -0.66
C VAL A 49 3.69 -1.28 -0.76
N ALA A 50 3.76 0.04 -0.73
CA ALA A 50 5.03 0.76 -0.81
C ALA A 50 5.97 0.45 0.38
N LEU A 51 5.43 0.46 1.60
CA LEU A 51 6.22 0.16 2.80
C LEU A 51 6.63 -1.32 2.84
N HIS A 52 5.69 -2.24 2.66
CA HIS A 52 6.00 -3.67 2.69
C HIS A 52 6.96 -4.06 1.56
N GLY A 53 6.76 -3.54 0.35
CA GLY A 53 7.66 -3.77 -0.78
C GLY A 53 9.07 -3.25 -0.52
N THR A 54 9.22 -2.12 0.18
CA THR A 54 10.55 -1.61 0.58
C THR A 54 11.23 -2.56 1.57
N PHE A 55 10.52 -3.01 2.61
CA PHE A 55 11.07 -3.97 3.57
C PHE A 55 11.35 -5.34 2.95
N GLU A 56 10.50 -5.79 2.02
CA GLU A 56 10.70 -7.01 1.26
C GLU A 56 11.96 -6.94 0.40
N LEU A 57 12.19 -5.83 -0.31
CA LEU A 57 13.42 -5.64 -1.09
C LEU A 57 14.67 -5.62 -0.20
N ILE A 58 14.61 -4.99 0.97
CA ILE A 58 15.69 -5.05 1.97
C ILE A 58 15.93 -6.51 2.39
N GLY A 59 14.88 -7.23 2.76
CA GLY A 59 14.96 -8.64 3.16
C GLY A 59 15.48 -9.54 2.03
N PHE A 60 15.10 -9.26 0.78
CA PHE A 60 15.57 -9.98 -0.39
C PHE A 60 17.07 -9.79 -0.60
N MET A 61 17.56 -8.55 -0.50
CA MET A 61 18.99 -8.26 -0.57
C MET A 61 19.76 -8.92 0.56
N LEU A 62 19.26 -8.84 1.80
CA LEU A 62 19.86 -9.53 2.95
C LEU A 62 19.90 -11.05 2.74
N ARG A 63 18.86 -11.64 2.15
CA ARG A 63 18.85 -13.06 1.79
C ARG A 63 19.90 -13.39 0.74
N GLN A 64 20.13 -12.53 -0.26
CA GLN A 64 21.20 -12.76 -1.23
C GLN A 64 22.56 -12.78 -0.54
N PHE A 65 22.81 -11.88 0.42
CA PHE A 65 24.06 -11.88 1.21
C PHE A 65 24.20 -13.11 2.12
N GLU A 66 23.10 -13.59 2.70
CA GLU A 66 23.13 -14.79 3.55
C GLU A 66 23.46 -16.06 2.77
N LEU A 67 23.10 -16.11 1.48
CA LEU A 67 23.30 -17.27 0.61
C LEU A 67 24.59 -17.21 -0.23
N ALA A 68 25.27 -16.06 -0.27
CA ALA A 68 26.50 -15.85 -1.03
C ALA A 68 27.75 -16.18 -0.19
#